data_AF-A0A3M5WIN0-F1
#
_entry.id   AF-A0A3M5WIN0-F1
#
_cell.length_a   1.000
_cell.length_b   1.000
_cell.length_c   1.000
_cell.angle_alpha   90.00
_cell.angle_beta   90.00
_cell.angle_gamma   90.00
#
_symmetry.space_group_name_H-M   'P 1'
#
loop_
_entity.id
_entity.type
_entity.pdbx_description
1 polymer ?
#
loop_
_entity_poly.entity_id
_entity_poly.type
_entity_poly.pdbx_seq_one_letter_code
_entity_poly.pdbx_strand_id
1 'polypeptide(L)' 'MPVWIANLNRVMPKGRMLPLPLLCTTSFGAPLRLDSEESKEQFLTRSRDALLALAPEPL' A
#
# COMPACT_ATOMS: atom_id res chain seq x y z
N MET A 1 8.74 0.06 -5.89
CA MET A 1 7.86 -1.12 -5.93
C MET A 1 6.66 -0.84 -5.03
N PRO A 2 5.44 -0.79 -5.54
CA PRO A 2 4.24 -0.59 -4.73
C PRO A 2 3.97 -1.83 -3.86
N VAL A 3 3.60 -1.62 -2.60
CA VAL A 3 3.28 -2.70 -1.64
C VAL A 3 2.04 -2.31 -0.86
N TRP A 4 0.96 -3.07 -1.04
CA TRP A 4 -0.27 -2.91 -0.26
C TRP A 4 -0.20 -3.80 0.98
N ILE A 5 -0.58 -3.25 2.14
CA ILE A 5 -0.63 -3.97 3.42
C ILE A 5 -2.05 -3.90 3.97
N ALA A 6 -2.76 -5.02 3.95
CA ALA A 6 -4.09 -5.15 4.52
C ALA A 6 -4.02 -5.42 6.03
N ASN A 7 -5.03 -4.95 6.77
CA ASN A 7 -5.29 -5.26 8.20
C ASN A 7 -4.24 -4.77 9.22
N LEU A 8 -3.21 -4.01 8.81
CA LEU A 8 -2.17 -3.53 9.73
C LEU A 8 -2.73 -2.67 10.88
N ASN A 9 -3.64 -1.74 10.56
CA ASN A 9 -4.28 -0.87 11.55
C ASN A 9 -5.14 -1.64 12.57
N ARG A 10 -5.56 -2.87 12.24
CA ARG A 10 -6.33 -3.75 13.13
C ARG A 10 -5.41 -4.59 14.00
N VAL A 11 -4.27 -5.01 13.48
CA VAL A 11 -3.25 -5.75 14.25
C VAL A 11 -2.65 -4.88 15.34
N MET A 12 -2.39 -3.60 15.07
CA MET A 12 -1.85 -2.67 16.07
C MET A 12 -2.63 -1.35 16.10
N PRO A 13 -3.76 -1.30 16.81
CA PRO A 13 -4.52 -0.07 16.97
C PRO A 13 -3.73 0.94 17.80
N LYS A 14 -3.78 2.21 17.42
CA LYS A 14 -3.14 3.29 18.21
C LYS A 14 -3.63 3.24 19.67
N GLY A 15 -2.70 3.33 20.62
CA GLY A 15 -3.00 3.39 22.06
C GLY A 15 -3.27 2.03 22.74
N ARG A 16 -3.02 0.90 22.07
CA ARG A 16 -3.16 -0.44 22.66
C ARG A 16 -1.80 -1.06 22.95
N MET A 17 -1.70 -1.74 24.10
CA MET A 17 -0.44 -2.31 24.60
C MET A 17 -0.13 -3.70 24.01
N LEU A 18 -1.14 -4.44 23.55
CA LEU A 18 -0.98 -5.78 22.97
C LEU A 18 -1.57 -5.82 21.55
N PRO A 19 -0.84 -6.37 20.55
CA PRO A 19 -1.36 -6.53 19.19
C PRO A 19 -2.45 -7.60 19.15
N LEU A 20 -3.40 -7.44 18.22
CA LEU A 20 -4.43 -8.45 17.96
C LEU A 20 -3.89 -9.53 17.01
N PRO A 21 -4.16 -10.82 17.25
CA PRO A 21 -3.74 -11.90 16.37
C PRO A 21 -4.65 -11.95 15.14
N LEU A 22 -4.46 -11.01 14.20
CA LEU A 22 -5.20 -10.96 12.93
C LEU A 22 -4.26 -11.26 11.77
N LEU A 23 -4.80 -11.87 10.71
CA LEU A 23 -4.07 -12.11 9.47
C LEU A 23 -3.81 -10.77 8.75
N CYS A 24 -2.53 -10.46 8.54
CA CYS A 24 -2.09 -9.42 7.62
C CYS A 24 -1.75 -10.04 6.26
N THR A 25 -2.15 -9.37 5.18
CA THR A 25 -1.81 -9.77 3.81
C THR A 25 -1.02 -8.66 3.16
N THR A 26 0.02 -9.03 2.42
CA THR A 26 0.83 -8.10 1.62
C THR A 26 0.72 -8.45 0.14
N SER A 27 0.45 -7.44 -0.70
CA SER A 27 0.40 -7.58 -2.15
C SER A 27 1.48 -6.72 -2.78
N PHE A 28 2.27 -7.30 -3.69
CA PHE A 28 3.39 -6.64 -4.35
C PHE A 28 3.03 -6.34 -5.81
N GLY A 29 3.22 -5.09 -6.22
CA GLY A 29 3.02 -4.66 -7.59
C GLY A 29 4.31 -4.63 -8.41
N ALA A 30 4.17 -4.32 -9.69
CA ALA A 30 5.31 -4.14 -10.59
C ALA A 30 6.23 -2.99 -10.12
N PRO A 31 7.56 -3.10 -10.25
CA PRO A 31 8.47 -2.00 -9.97
C PRO A 31 8.16 -0.78 -10.85
N LEU A 32 8.12 0.40 -10.22
CA LEU A 32 7.98 1.68 -10.91
C LEU A 32 9.38 2.29 -11.07
N ARG A 33 9.69 2.76 -12.28
CA ARG A 33 10.90 3.55 -12.59
C ARG A 33 10.49 4.97 -12.94
N LEU A 34 11.29 5.96 -12.58
CA LEU A 34 11.07 7.36 -12.98
C LEU A 34 11.20 7.48 -14.49
N ASP A 35 10.30 8.24 -15.12
CA ASP A 35 10.45 8.64 -16.51
C ASP A 35 11.33 9.90 -16.60
N SER A 36 11.98 10.12 -17.75
CA SER A 36 12.92 11.24 -17.95
C SER A 36 12.25 12.61 -17.95
N GLU A 37 11.00 12.70 -18.36
CA GLU A 37 10.23 13.95 -18.43
C GLU A 37 9.13 14.05 -17.37
N GLU A 38 9.09 13.10 -16.44
CA GLU A 38 8.04 13.02 -15.46
C GLU A 38 8.25 14.00 -14.30
N SER A 39 7.22 14.79 -14.01
CA SER A 39 7.20 15.63 -12.81
C SER A 39 7.01 14.78 -11.55
N LYS A 40 7.45 15.31 -10.41
CA LYS A 40 7.22 14.66 -9.10
C LYS A 40 5.73 14.35 -8.86
N GLU A 41 4.84 15.26 -9.24
CA GLU A 41 3.40 15.11 -9.03
C GLU A 41 2.81 13.99 -9.90
N GLN A 42 3.28 13.88 -11.14
CA GLN A 42 2.92 12.79 -12.05
C GLN A 42 3.39 11.44 -11.51
N PHE A 43 4.65 11.37 -11.04
CA PHE A 43 5.20 10.16 -10.42
C PHE A 43 4.39 9.71 -9.21
N LEU A 44 4.09 10.65 -8.30
CA LEU A 44 3.32 10.35 -7.10
C LEU A 44 1.89 9.93 -7.44
N THR A 45 1.26 10.56 -8.43
CA THR A 45 -0.09 10.22 -8.88
C THR A 45 -0.15 8.79 -9.38
N ARG A 46 0.67 8.41 -10.37
CA ARG A 46 0.65 7.03 -10.87
C ARG A 46 1.14 6.01 -9.84
N SER A 47 2.04 6.40 -8.94
CA SER A 47 2.51 5.52 -7.85
C SER A 47 1.38 5.20 -6.88
N ARG A 48 0.56 6.20 -6.55
CA ARG A 48 -0.66 6.02 -5.75
C ARG A 48 -1.64 5.12 -6.49
N ASP A 49 -1.88 5.36 -7.78
CA ASP A 49 -2.86 4.59 -8.54
C ASP A 49 -2.42 3.11 -8.68
N ALA A 50 -1.13 2.86 -8.91
CA ALA A 50 -0.55 1.51 -8.90
C ALA A 50 -0.64 0.83 -7.52
N LEU A 51 -0.54 1.59 -6.43
CA LEU A 51 -0.74 1.07 -5.08
C LEU A 51 -2.21 0.72 -4.82
N LEU A 52 -3.15 1.57 -5.24
CA LEU A 52 -4.59 1.34 -5.08
C LEU A 52 -5.08 0.15 -5.91
N ALA A 53 -4.48 -0.10 -7.07
CA ALA A 53 -4.77 -1.29 -7.88
C ALA A 53 -4.38 -2.62 -7.19
N LEU A 54 -3.55 -2.58 -6.14
CA LEU A 54 -3.21 -3.76 -5.32
C LEU A 54 -4.18 -3.97 -4.14
N ALA A 55 -5.10 -3.03 -3.91
CA ALA A 55 -6.08 -3.16 -2.86
C ALA A 55 -7.01 -4.36 -3.16
N PRO A 56 -7.36 -5.17 -2.15
CA PRO A 56 -8.32 -6.24 -2.33
C PRO A 56 -9.69 -5.65 -2.70
N GLU A 57 -10.44 -6.39 -3.51
CA GLU A 57 -11.81 -6.01 -3.88
C GLU A 57 -12.67 -5.91 -2.60
N PRO A 58 -13.49 -4.86 -2.43
CA PRO A 58 -14.42 -4.79 -1.31
C PRO A 58 -15.41 -5.96 -1.41
N LEU A 59 -15.56 -6.73 -0.33
CA LEU A 59 -16.60 -7.75 -0.19
C LEU A 59 -18.01 -7.15 -0.24
#